data_AF-A0A2A2Q4T2-F1
#
_entry.id   AF-A0A2A2Q4T2-F1
#
_cell.length_a   1.000
_cell.length_b   1.000
_cell.length_c   1.000
_cell.angle_alpha   90.00
_cell.angle_beta   90.00
_cell.angle_gamma   90.00
#
_symmetry.space_group_name_H-M   'P 1'
#
loop_
_entity.id
_entity.type
_entity.pdbx_description
1 polymer ?
#
loop_
_entity_poly.entity_id
_entity_poly.type
_entity_poly.pdbx_seq_one_letter_code
_entity_poly.pdbx_strand_id
1 'polypeptide(L)'
;MKTRSTIISALAALAILAGPHARAATMSASSTAPVVNDADIANYGDVSSPEKWFTGTDGAARGQSITTGGAALRLKSITYQVSEGNGAAPTKTYTLRVGKVTGTIFSQVHSETATQNFSWTSGQYMTWTFATPVILEPYTTYGIDVGMTSSTSGWQTGIPYLNVTGDDYAGGTSYTSGTNGLGTTAISSAIASDRTFHLDIERPLDPVFSLVSPSPADNATDVYASREIVMTFSQNVTPGTGSLTIRNLTDNTDTTLAPDDSRLAYDQNAVRIDPAGLITWDKSYAIRMDAGVFLGDAAAPVPAITDDTTWNFTTIAADPLLSAIAAIKAHVLNTAPLTGPQISAHKTTIDNNRQRFAENTNIINAVFDLISTYDTAKGPLFVSGFANNTTSFDRNVTTGTAKNSVSSENYHWVIYTVMQHAMDLIYTAENLAEYESTLTNYKFGSHTSFPGPCSPPANPANTHTVSINGSFPVTFGRNTQMWTVAARKPTGTYLAPGTIATVTVPAAFVNAGYKIRVGAHSWDLTYRRPVNRLERATRLYPINSTTIKVASPYGGGIYIEVPYGASAGVATVTVTGG
;
A
#
# COMPACT_ATOMS: atom_id res chain seq x y z
N MET A 1 18.85 -11.67 -88.79
CA MET A 1 18.12 -12.29 -87.66
C MET A 1 18.61 -11.59 -86.39
N LYS A 2 17.85 -10.61 -85.86
CA LYS A 2 16.89 -10.75 -84.72
C LYS A 2 17.62 -11.31 -83.48
N THR A 3 17.79 -10.62 -82.35
CA THR A 3 16.92 -9.65 -81.65
C THR A 3 17.74 -8.95 -80.53
N ARG A 4 17.62 -7.62 -80.37
CA ARG A 4 17.92 -6.93 -79.10
C ARG A 4 16.66 -6.18 -78.67
N SER A 5 16.14 -6.57 -77.51
CA SER A 5 14.95 -6.01 -76.88
C SER A 5 15.32 -4.75 -76.11
N THR A 6 14.58 -3.67 -76.35
CA THR A 6 14.57 -2.45 -75.56
C THR A 6 13.57 -2.63 -74.43
N ILE A 7 13.97 -2.43 -73.18
CA ILE A 7 13.02 -2.13 -72.09
C ILE A 7 13.52 -0.88 -71.38
N ILE A 8 12.69 0.16 -71.47
CA ILE A 8 12.72 1.42 -70.75
C ILE A 8 12.31 1.12 -69.31
N SER A 9 13.02 1.66 -68.32
CA SER A 9 12.57 1.66 -66.92
C SER A 9 12.67 3.07 -66.35
N ALA A 10 11.50 3.58 -65.96
CA ALA A 10 11.27 4.92 -65.47
C ALA A 10 11.93 5.15 -64.10
N LEU A 11 12.49 6.35 -63.95
CA LEU A 11 13.08 6.86 -62.73
C LEU A 11 11.94 7.27 -61.76
N ALA A 12 11.75 6.52 -60.69
CA ALA A 12 10.91 6.92 -59.56
C ALA A 12 11.84 7.32 -58.40
N ALA A 13 11.97 8.62 -58.16
CA ALA A 13 12.65 9.15 -56.99
C ALA A 13 11.78 8.91 -55.75
N LEU A 14 12.11 7.88 -54.98
CA LEU A 14 11.53 7.65 -53.67
C LEU A 14 12.22 8.60 -52.67
N ALA A 15 11.59 9.73 -52.38
CA ALA A 15 11.95 10.55 -51.24
C ALA A 15 11.59 9.77 -49.97
N ILE A 16 12.60 9.14 -49.35
CA ILE A 16 12.48 8.56 -48.02
C ILE A 16 12.35 9.75 -47.05
N LEU A 17 11.12 10.02 -46.60
CA LEU A 17 10.93 10.78 -45.37
C LEU A 17 11.54 9.96 -44.23
N ALA A 18 12.72 10.37 -43.76
CA ALA A 18 13.25 9.91 -42.49
C ALA A 18 12.27 10.37 -41.39
N GLY A 19 11.58 9.41 -40.75
CA GLY A 19 10.88 9.67 -39.49
C GLY A 19 11.88 10.19 -38.43
N PRO A 20 11.39 10.86 -37.37
CA PRO A 20 12.26 11.39 -36.33
C PRO A 20 13.14 10.26 -35.80
N HIS A 21 14.46 10.41 -35.95
CA HIS A 21 15.43 9.46 -35.44
C HIS A 21 15.16 9.24 -33.95
N ALA A 22 14.86 8.00 -33.55
CA ALA A 22 14.82 7.63 -32.13
C ALA A 22 16.17 8.05 -31.52
N ARG A 23 16.15 9.07 -30.66
CA ARG A 23 17.37 9.57 -30.03
C ARG A 23 17.79 8.55 -28.97
N ALA A 24 19.06 8.16 -29.01
CA ALA A 24 19.64 7.27 -28.01
C ALA A 24 19.87 8.04 -26.70
N ALA A 25 19.70 7.36 -25.57
CA ALA A 25 20.06 7.88 -24.25
C ALA A 25 21.54 8.28 -24.23
N THR A 26 21.85 9.31 -23.46
CA THR A 26 23.23 9.77 -23.26
C THR A 26 23.79 9.22 -21.96
N MET A 27 25.12 9.08 -21.90
CA MET A 27 25.81 8.60 -20.70
C MET A 27 26.86 9.61 -20.22
N SER A 28 27.04 9.66 -18.91
CA SER A 28 28.11 10.42 -18.26
C SER A 28 28.65 9.69 -17.03
N ALA A 29 29.79 10.15 -16.51
CA ALA A 29 30.32 9.76 -15.21
C ALA A 29 30.78 10.97 -14.40
N SER A 30 30.52 10.95 -13.10
CA SER A 30 30.87 12.02 -12.17
C SER A 30 31.50 11.45 -10.90
N SER A 31 32.47 12.16 -10.31
CA SER A 31 32.99 11.83 -8.97
C SER A 31 32.06 12.26 -7.83
N THR A 32 31.05 13.08 -8.13
CA THR A 32 30.08 13.60 -7.16
C THR A 32 28.74 12.94 -7.40
N ALA A 33 28.07 12.53 -6.32
CA ALA A 33 26.72 12.01 -6.36
C ALA A 33 25.75 13.04 -6.96
N PRO A 34 24.75 12.62 -7.76
CA PRO A 34 23.64 13.50 -8.11
C PRO A 34 23.00 14.13 -6.87
N VAL A 35 22.56 15.38 -6.98
CA VAL A 35 21.85 16.06 -5.90
C VAL A 35 20.43 15.49 -5.83
N VAL A 36 19.95 15.14 -4.64
CA VAL A 36 18.55 14.73 -4.43
C VAL A 36 17.68 15.97 -4.30
N ASN A 37 16.79 16.20 -5.26
CA ASN A 37 15.81 17.29 -5.28
C ASN A 37 14.45 16.81 -5.81
N ASP A 38 13.48 17.72 -5.91
CA ASP A 38 12.13 17.46 -6.45
C ASP A 38 11.49 16.15 -5.97
N ALA A 39 11.35 15.16 -6.85
CA ALA A 39 10.78 13.84 -6.54
C ALA A 39 11.82 12.72 -6.68
N ASP A 40 13.11 13.07 -6.68
CA ASP A 40 14.22 12.14 -6.81
C ASP A 40 14.16 11.03 -5.77
N ILE A 41 14.60 9.85 -6.20
CA ILE A 41 14.73 8.69 -5.33
C ILE A 41 16.18 8.23 -5.39
N ALA A 42 16.84 8.19 -4.24
CA ALA A 42 18.24 7.78 -4.16
C ALA A 42 18.52 6.90 -2.95
N ASN A 43 19.51 6.04 -3.11
CA ASN A 43 20.14 5.30 -2.02
C ASN A 43 21.65 5.51 -2.08
N TYR A 44 22.17 6.18 -1.06
CA TYR A 44 23.61 6.42 -0.85
C TYR A 44 24.11 5.80 0.46
N GLY A 45 23.50 4.69 0.87
CA GLY A 45 23.89 3.92 2.05
C GLY A 45 25.31 3.36 1.98
N ASP A 46 25.75 2.76 3.08
CA ASP A 46 27.09 2.20 3.21
C ASP A 46 27.29 1.02 2.26
N VAL A 47 28.38 1.09 1.47
CA VAL A 47 28.73 0.04 0.52
C VAL A 47 29.18 -1.21 1.25
N SER A 48 28.50 -2.33 1.00
CA SER A 48 28.76 -3.62 1.62
C SER A 48 29.53 -4.58 0.72
N SER A 49 29.33 -4.50 -0.60
CA SER A 49 29.98 -5.36 -1.59
C SER A 49 29.88 -4.83 -3.01
N PRO A 50 30.70 -5.32 -3.96
CA PRO A 50 30.52 -5.08 -5.38
C PRO A 50 29.70 -6.18 -6.07
N GLU A 51 28.80 -5.80 -6.99
CA GLU A 51 28.05 -6.71 -7.87
C GLU A 51 28.58 -6.62 -9.30
N LYS A 52 28.93 -7.75 -9.90
CA LYS A 52 29.43 -7.82 -11.28
C LYS A 52 28.32 -7.49 -12.29
N TRP A 53 28.62 -6.65 -13.30
CA TRP A 53 27.67 -6.27 -14.34
C TRP A 53 28.25 -6.48 -15.76
N PHE A 54 27.85 -7.55 -16.46
CA PHE A 54 28.50 -7.96 -17.72
C PHE A 54 27.56 -8.57 -18.78
N THR A 55 28.07 -8.81 -20.01
CA THR A 55 27.36 -9.33 -21.21
C THR A 55 27.56 -10.85 -21.41
N GLY A 56 27.15 -11.71 -20.48
CA GLY A 56 27.21 -13.17 -20.66
C GLY A 56 26.13 -13.95 -19.92
N THR A 57 26.29 -15.26 -19.72
CA THR A 57 25.26 -16.15 -19.14
C THR A 57 24.76 -15.69 -17.76
N ASP A 58 25.63 -15.11 -16.94
CA ASP A 58 25.28 -14.55 -15.62
C ASP A 58 25.06 -13.02 -15.65
N GLY A 59 24.97 -12.46 -16.85
CA GLY A 59 24.92 -11.03 -17.14
C GLY A 59 23.51 -10.46 -17.13
N ALA A 60 22.75 -10.58 -16.05
CA ALA A 60 21.38 -10.03 -16.05
C ALA A 60 21.36 -8.49 -16.10
N ALA A 61 20.27 -7.89 -16.58
CA ALA A 61 20.00 -6.46 -16.36
C ALA A 61 19.86 -6.19 -14.86
N ARG A 62 20.30 -5.00 -14.43
CA ARG A 62 20.32 -4.57 -13.03
C ARG A 62 19.25 -3.52 -12.82
N GLY A 63 18.24 -3.84 -12.02
CA GLY A 63 17.09 -2.98 -11.82
C GLY A 63 16.77 -2.63 -10.37
N GLN A 64 16.05 -1.52 -10.22
CA GLN A 64 15.44 -1.07 -8.98
C GLN A 64 13.94 -0.90 -9.23
N SER A 65 13.10 -1.44 -8.35
CA SER A 65 11.68 -1.10 -8.37
C SER A 65 11.40 0.15 -7.54
N ILE A 66 10.36 0.89 -7.94
CA ILE A 66 9.80 2.03 -7.21
C ILE A 66 8.28 1.98 -7.33
N THR A 67 7.58 2.59 -6.38
CA THR A 67 6.14 2.85 -6.50
C THR A 67 5.90 4.35 -6.49
N THR A 68 5.23 4.84 -7.54
CA THR A 68 4.88 6.27 -7.63
C THR A 68 3.78 6.64 -6.63
N GLY A 69 3.83 7.90 -6.19
CA GLY A 69 2.79 8.49 -5.35
C GLY A 69 1.51 8.82 -6.13
N GLY A 70 0.73 9.74 -5.57
CA GLY A 70 -0.59 10.04 -6.10
C GLY A 70 -0.64 10.97 -7.31
N ALA A 71 0.47 11.33 -7.93
CA ALA A 71 0.53 12.16 -9.14
C ALA A 71 1.58 11.61 -10.10
N ALA A 72 1.45 11.92 -11.39
CA ALA A 72 2.39 11.42 -12.39
C ALA A 72 3.72 12.16 -12.28
N LEU A 73 4.80 11.43 -12.54
CA LEU A 73 6.16 11.94 -12.47
C LEU A 73 6.87 11.74 -13.81
N ARG A 74 7.97 12.45 -14.02
CA ARG A 74 8.81 12.33 -15.22
C ARG A 74 10.19 11.82 -14.81
N LEU A 75 10.52 10.61 -15.24
CA LEU A 75 11.83 10.00 -15.05
C LEU A 75 12.78 10.47 -16.15
N LYS A 76 13.87 11.12 -15.76
CA LYS A 76 14.87 11.68 -16.68
C LYS A 76 16.14 10.86 -16.78
N SER A 77 16.59 10.29 -15.66
CA SER A 77 17.81 9.48 -15.66
C SER A 77 17.81 8.43 -14.57
N ILE A 78 18.63 7.42 -14.78
CA ILE A 78 19.04 6.46 -13.76
C ILE A 78 20.55 6.54 -13.60
N THR A 79 21.01 6.46 -12.36
CA THR A 79 22.41 6.50 -11.99
C THR A 79 22.74 5.32 -11.10
N TYR A 80 23.89 4.70 -11.34
CA TYR A 80 24.50 3.74 -10.43
C TYR A 80 25.93 4.17 -10.09
N GLN A 81 26.36 3.93 -8.84
CA GLN A 81 27.77 4.08 -8.52
C GLN A 81 28.55 2.83 -8.93
N VAL A 82 29.60 3.02 -9.71
CA VAL A 82 30.50 1.94 -10.12
C VAL A 82 31.65 1.77 -9.14
N SER A 83 32.15 0.55 -9.04
CA SER A 83 33.28 0.14 -8.22
C SER A 83 34.37 -0.52 -9.05
N GLU A 84 35.26 -1.27 -8.40
CA GLU A 84 36.38 -2.03 -8.97
C GLU A 84 36.28 -2.34 -10.48
N GLY A 85 37.36 -2.13 -11.21
CA GLY A 85 37.44 -2.42 -12.65
C GLY A 85 38.52 -1.59 -13.33
N ASN A 86 39.28 -2.20 -14.25
CA ASN A 86 40.31 -1.47 -15.01
C ASN A 86 39.64 -0.60 -16.09
N GLY A 87 39.46 0.68 -15.78
CA GLY A 87 38.91 1.72 -16.66
C GLY A 87 39.75 2.02 -17.90
N ALA A 88 39.71 1.13 -18.91
CA ALA A 88 40.22 1.43 -20.25
C ALA A 88 39.38 0.83 -21.39
N ALA A 89 38.80 1.73 -22.19
CA ALA A 89 38.63 1.74 -23.66
C ALA A 89 38.14 0.47 -24.39
N PRO A 90 36.87 0.09 -24.18
CA PRO A 90 36.02 -0.16 -25.34
C PRO A 90 34.70 0.61 -25.30
N THR A 91 34.18 0.91 -26.48
CA THR A 91 32.80 1.36 -26.65
C THR A 91 31.87 0.26 -26.14
N LYS A 92 30.97 0.61 -25.22
CA LYS A 92 29.97 -0.30 -24.67
C LYS A 92 28.59 0.22 -24.99
N THR A 93 27.68 -0.71 -25.24
CA THR A 93 26.27 -0.40 -25.43
C THR A 93 25.49 -0.91 -24.24
N TYR A 94 24.60 -0.07 -23.74
CA TYR A 94 23.66 -0.37 -22.67
C TYR A 94 22.24 -0.26 -23.20
N THR A 95 21.35 -1.08 -22.65
CA THR A 95 19.90 -0.95 -22.83
C THR A 95 19.29 -0.57 -21.50
N LEU A 96 18.50 0.50 -21.52
CA LEU A 96 17.67 0.95 -20.42
C LEU A 96 16.25 0.51 -20.66
N ARG A 97 15.57 0.05 -19.62
CA ARG A 97 14.16 -0.32 -19.69
C ARG A 97 13.41 0.26 -18.51
N VAL A 98 12.21 0.73 -18.80
CA VAL A 98 11.21 1.10 -17.79
C VAL A 98 9.99 0.22 -18.04
N GLY A 99 9.44 -0.39 -17.01
CA GLY A 99 8.28 -1.27 -17.14
C GLY A 99 7.42 -1.31 -15.89
N LYS A 100 6.13 -1.57 -16.05
CA LYS A 100 5.20 -1.80 -14.92
C LYS A 100 5.49 -3.16 -14.30
N VAL A 101 5.42 -3.26 -12.98
CA VAL A 101 5.72 -4.48 -12.24
C VAL A 101 4.52 -4.96 -11.43
N THR A 102 4.15 -6.23 -11.65
CA THR A 102 3.13 -6.92 -10.85
C THR A 102 3.69 -8.27 -10.40
N GLY A 103 4.02 -8.38 -9.11
CA GLY A 103 4.78 -9.54 -8.60
C GLY A 103 6.15 -9.61 -9.27
N THR A 104 6.42 -10.68 -10.02
CA THR A 104 7.66 -10.87 -10.80
C THR A 104 7.49 -10.58 -12.29
N ILE A 105 6.32 -10.12 -12.72
CA ILE A 105 6.04 -9.80 -14.13
C ILE A 105 6.47 -8.37 -14.43
N PHE A 106 7.25 -8.19 -15.49
CA PHE A 106 7.71 -6.90 -16.01
C PHE A 106 7.11 -6.62 -17.38
N SER A 107 6.26 -5.61 -17.45
CA SER A 107 5.64 -5.14 -18.69
C SER A 107 6.35 -3.88 -19.16
N GLN A 108 7.30 -4.03 -20.08
CA GLN A 108 8.10 -2.91 -20.62
C GLN A 108 7.20 -1.84 -21.24
N VAL A 109 7.39 -0.59 -20.84
CA VAL A 109 6.70 0.59 -21.41
C VAL A 109 7.65 1.49 -22.20
N HIS A 110 8.94 1.47 -21.87
CA HIS A 110 9.96 2.27 -22.56
C HIS A 110 11.28 1.50 -22.66
N SER A 111 12.04 1.76 -23.72
CA SER A 111 13.40 1.24 -23.88
C SER A 111 14.24 2.16 -24.76
N GLU A 112 15.47 2.44 -24.31
CA GLU A 112 16.47 3.18 -25.07
C GLU A 112 17.81 2.47 -24.98
N THR A 113 18.65 2.71 -25.98
CA THR A 113 20.05 2.31 -25.92
C THR A 113 20.92 3.52 -25.62
N ALA A 114 22.05 3.27 -24.97
CA ALA A 114 23.05 4.29 -24.67
C ALA A 114 24.44 3.75 -24.99
N THR A 115 25.30 4.63 -25.51
CA THR A 115 26.68 4.25 -25.85
C THR A 115 27.66 4.96 -24.91
N GLN A 116 28.47 4.17 -24.23
CA GLN A 116 29.59 4.67 -23.46
C GLN A 116 30.81 4.86 -24.39
N ASN A 117 31.32 6.09 -24.47
CA ASN A 117 32.53 6.46 -25.20
C ASN A 117 33.57 7.21 -24.32
N PHE A 118 33.41 7.13 -23.00
CA PHE A 118 34.29 7.74 -22.00
C PHE A 118 34.84 6.70 -21.03
N SER A 119 35.92 7.07 -20.34
CA SER A 119 36.49 6.28 -19.24
C SER A 119 35.88 6.69 -17.90
N TRP A 120 35.79 5.75 -16.97
CA TRP A 120 35.39 5.99 -15.58
C TRP A 120 36.40 5.38 -14.61
N THR A 121 36.36 5.82 -13.36
CA THR A 121 37.16 5.27 -12.27
C THR A 121 36.24 4.75 -11.16
N SER A 122 36.73 3.80 -10.36
CA SER A 122 36.00 3.30 -9.18
C SER A 122 35.51 4.46 -8.30
N GLY A 123 34.27 4.34 -7.80
CA GLY A 123 33.59 5.34 -6.97
C GLY A 123 32.81 6.39 -7.74
N GLN A 124 32.92 6.46 -9.07
CA GLN A 124 32.14 7.40 -9.87
C GLN A 124 30.68 6.96 -10.03
N TYR A 125 29.81 7.93 -10.26
CA TYR A 125 28.40 7.76 -10.56
C TYR A 125 28.21 7.76 -12.07
N MET A 126 27.88 6.60 -12.64
CA MET A 126 27.52 6.48 -14.05
C MET A 126 26.04 6.78 -14.21
N THR A 127 25.73 7.78 -15.04
CA THR A 127 24.36 8.25 -15.30
C THR A 127 23.97 7.92 -16.73
N TRP A 128 22.74 7.41 -16.90
CA TRP A 128 22.08 7.27 -18.18
C TRP A 128 20.88 8.20 -18.23
N THR A 129 20.96 9.23 -19.07
CA THR A 129 19.87 10.20 -19.27
C THR A 129 19.05 9.78 -20.47
N PHE A 130 17.75 9.54 -20.26
CA PHE A 130 16.82 9.21 -21.32
C PHE A 130 16.74 10.37 -22.32
N ALA A 131 16.81 10.05 -23.61
CA ALA A 131 16.58 11.02 -24.65
C ALA A 131 15.11 11.43 -24.73
N THR A 132 14.21 10.51 -24.36
CA THR A 132 12.79 10.75 -24.15
C THR A 132 12.46 10.45 -22.68
N PRO A 133 12.42 11.47 -21.79
CA PRO A 133 12.00 11.28 -20.41
C PRO A 133 10.66 10.56 -20.32
N VAL A 134 10.53 9.64 -19.36
CA VAL A 134 9.41 8.71 -19.28
C VAL A 134 8.39 9.21 -18.26
N ILE A 135 7.12 9.31 -18.66
CA ILE A 135 6.03 9.61 -17.73
C ILE A 135 5.70 8.34 -16.94
N LEU A 136 5.79 8.43 -15.62
CA LEU A 136 5.41 7.40 -14.68
C LEU A 136 4.01 7.72 -14.14
N GLU A 137 3.06 6.80 -14.36
CA GLU A 137 1.67 6.96 -13.93
C GLU A 137 1.56 6.98 -12.39
N PRO A 138 0.54 7.64 -11.81
CA PRO A 138 0.26 7.58 -10.38
C PRO A 138 0.02 6.15 -9.87
N TYR A 139 0.29 5.90 -8.59
CA TYR A 139 -0.01 4.65 -7.87
C TYR A 139 0.44 3.37 -8.60
N THR A 140 1.56 3.44 -9.31
CA THR A 140 2.05 2.35 -10.17
C THR A 140 3.45 1.94 -9.75
N THR A 141 3.66 0.64 -9.59
CA THR A 141 4.99 0.09 -9.36
C THR A 141 5.71 -0.06 -10.70
N TYR A 142 6.87 0.59 -10.82
CA TYR A 142 7.75 0.49 -11.97
C TYR A 142 9.05 -0.22 -11.59
N GLY A 143 9.58 -1.01 -12.52
CA GLY A 143 10.97 -1.44 -12.53
C GLY A 143 11.76 -0.62 -13.55
N ILE A 144 12.95 -0.18 -13.16
CA ILE A 144 13.87 0.54 -14.02
C ILE A 144 15.18 -0.22 -14.01
N ASP A 145 15.59 -0.77 -15.15
CA ASP A 145 16.83 -1.53 -15.26
C ASP A 145 17.73 -1.09 -16.39
N VAL A 146 19.02 -1.36 -16.18
CA VAL A 146 20.06 -1.14 -17.17
C VAL A 146 20.83 -2.44 -17.35
N GLY A 147 21.06 -2.82 -18.60
CA GLY A 147 21.89 -3.97 -18.96
C GLY A 147 22.94 -3.60 -19.99
N MET A 148 24.20 -3.98 -19.76
CA MET A 148 25.25 -3.86 -20.77
C MET A 148 25.03 -4.94 -21.83
N THR A 149 24.80 -4.58 -23.09
CA THR A 149 24.43 -5.51 -24.17
C THR A 149 25.55 -5.82 -25.15
N SER A 150 26.56 -4.95 -25.26
CA SER A 150 27.77 -5.24 -26.05
C SER A 150 28.99 -4.46 -25.59
N SER A 151 30.18 -4.92 -26.00
CA SER A 151 31.49 -4.29 -25.75
C SER A 151 32.38 -4.52 -26.97
N THR A 152 33.16 -3.51 -27.40
CA THR A 152 34.10 -3.65 -28.52
C THR A 152 35.45 -4.29 -28.13
N SER A 153 35.69 -4.58 -26.84
CA SER A 153 36.89 -5.29 -26.37
C SER A 153 36.72 -6.81 -26.39
N GLY A 154 37.86 -7.51 -26.35
CA GLY A 154 37.92 -8.93 -25.97
C GLY A 154 37.44 -9.21 -24.52
N TRP A 155 37.48 -10.48 -24.14
CA TRP A 155 36.96 -11.00 -22.87
C TRP A 155 37.60 -10.29 -21.65
N GLN A 156 36.76 -9.77 -20.74
CA GLN A 156 37.09 -9.22 -19.42
C GLN A 156 37.75 -7.82 -19.29
N THR A 157 38.00 -7.09 -20.38
CA THR A 157 38.57 -5.73 -20.25
C THR A 157 37.48 -4.68 -19.95
N GLY A 158 37.62 -3.97 -18.83
CA GLY A 158 36.78 -2.82 -18.47
C GLY A 158 35.34 -3.15 -18.09
N ILE A 159 35.08 -4.29 -17.44
CA ILE A 159 33.75 -4.64 -16.92
C ILE A 159 33.47 -3.79 -15.66
N PRO A 160 32.34 -3.06 -15.60
CA PRO A 160 31.95 -2.36 -14.38
C PRO A 160 31.41 -3.31 -13.32
N TYR A 161 31.72 -3.00 -12.07
CA TYR A 161 31.03 -3.52 -10.91
C TYR A 161 30.15 -2.40 -10.34
N LEU A 162 28.99 -2.74 -9.80
CA LEU A 162 28.09 -1.80 -9.13
C LEU A 162 28.28 -1.91 -7.62
N ASN A 163 28.24 -0.80 -6.90
CA ASN A 163 28.20 -0.85 -5.43
C ASN A 163 26.83 -1.31 -4.93
N VAL A 164 26.87 -2.25 -3.98
CA VAL A 164 25.72 -2.81 -3.26
C VAL A 164 25.73 -2.29 -1.83
N THR A 165 24.56 -2.01 -1.28
CA THR A 165 24.35 -1.53 0.10
C THR A 165 23.52 -2.55 0.89
N GLY A 166 23.08 -2.19 2.10
CA GLY A 166 21.97 -2.90 2.75
C GLY A 166 20.67 -2.74 1.97
N ASP A 167 19.61 -3.42 2.42
CA ASP A 167 18.22 -3.20 1.98
C ASP A 167 17.69 -1.91 2.62
N ASP A 168 18.23 -0.78 2.18
CA ASP A 168 18.12 0.52 2.84
C ASP A 168 16.97 1.37 2.23
N TYR A 169 16.50 1.04 1.02
CA TYR A 169 15.40 1.75 0.35
C TYR A 169 14.06 1.01 0.49
N ALA A 170 13.28 1.40 1.51
CA ALA A 170 11.99 0.78 1.80
C ALA A 170 10.89 1.00 0.73
N GLY A 171 11.09 1.90 -0.25
CA GLY A 171 10.11 2.24 -1.28
C GLY A 171 10.11 1.30 -2.50
N GLY A 172 10.93 0.25 -2.48
CA GLY A 172 11.05 -0.72 -3.55
C GLY A 172 12.10 -1.76 -3.24
N THR A 173 12.53 -2.51 -4.25
CA THR A 173 13.48 -3.61 -4.10
C THR A 173 14.39 -3.68 -5.31
N SER A 174 15.67 -3.96 -5.09
CA SER A 174 16.54 -4.32 -6.21
C SER A 174 16.14 -5.68 -6.81
N TYR A 175 16.39 -5.82 -8.11
CA TYR A 175 16.12 -7.05 -8.85
C TYR A 175 17.12 -7.23 -10.00
N THR A 176 17.08 -8.42 -10.59
CA THR A 176 17.76 -8.73 -11.86
C THR A 176 16.76 -9.23 -12.90
N SER A 177 17.05 -9.06 -14.19
CA SER A 177 16.20 -9.55 -15.27
C SER A 177 17.03 -10.12 -16.42
N GLY A 178 16.61 -11.30 -16.90
CA GLY A 178 17.20 -11.95 -18.08
C GLY A 178 18.69 -12.29 -17.96
N THR A 179 19.38 -12.36 -19.10
CA THR A 179 20.80 -12.74 -19.23
C THR A 179 21.45 -11.99 -20.40
N ASN A 180 22.79 -12.02 -20.53
CA ASN A 180 23.54 -11.36 -21.60
C ASN A 180 23.29 -9.83 -21.75
N GLY A 181 22.94 -9.17 -20.67
CA GLY A 181 22.57 -7.75 -20.61
C GLY A 181 21.14 -7.46 -21.05
N LEU A 182 20.40 -8.48 -21.45
CA LEU A 182 19.07 -8.36 -22.00
C LEU A 182 18.09 -8.83 -20.94
N GLY A 183 17.35 -7.89 -20.37
CA GLY A 183 16.26 -8.27 -19.50
C GLY A 183 15.09 -8.88 -20.27
N THR A 184 14.23 -9.59 -19.55
CA THR A 184 13.05 -10.29 -20.09
C THR A 184 11.76 -9.68 -19.50
N THR A 185 10.63 -10.33 -19.73
CA THR A 185 9.33 -10.00 -19.12
C THR A 185 9.20 -10.50 -17.68
N ALA A 186 10.25 -11.11 -17.12
CA ALA A 186 10.30 -11.57 -15.76
C ALA A 186 11.47 -10.93 -15.02
N ILE A 187 11.24 -10.55 -13.77
CA ILE A 187 12.27 -10.12 -12.83
C ILE A 187 12.48 -11.21 -11.78
N SER A 188 13.66 -11.23 -11.18
CA SER A 188 13.91 -12.06 -10.00
C SER A 188 12.97 -11.69 -8.86
N SER A 189 12.79 -12.60 -7.90
CA SER A 189 12.26 -12.22 -6.59
C SER A 189 13.08 -11.06 -5.99
N ALA A 190 12.45 -10.31 -5.08
CA ALA A 190 13.12 -9.24 -4.34
C ALA A 190 14.43 -9.74 -3.71
N ILE A 191 15.49 -8.96 -3.89
CA ILE A 191 16.81 -9.24 -3.33
C ILE A 191 16.94 -8.40 -2.06
N ALA A 192 17.36 -9.01 -0.95
CA ALA A 192 17.52 -8.35 0.35
C ALA A 192 18.81 -7.50 0.43
N SER A 193 19.00 -6.65 -0.56
CA SER A 193 20.08 -5.67 -0.68
C SER A 193 19.71 -4.67 -1.76
N ASP A 194 20.12 -3.41 -1.63
CA ASP A 194 20.01 -2.42 -2.70
C ASP A 194 21.35 -2.14 -3.37
N ARG A 195 21.32 -1.27 -4.38
CA ARG A 195 22.52 -0.69 -4.99
C ARG A 195 22.66 0.76 -4.57
N THR A 196 23.86 1.31 -4.69
CA THR A 196 24.02 2.76 -4.66
C THR A 196 23.44 3.33 -5.96
N PHE A 197 22.24 3.87 -5.90
CA PHE A 197 21.48 4.34 -7.07
C PHE A 197 20.90 5.73 -6.86
N HIS A 198 20.56 6.38 -7.97
CA HIS A 198 19.74 7.59 -7.99
C HIS A 198 18.85 7.61 -9.24
N LEU A 199 17.60 8.02 -9.07
CA LEU A 199 16.64 8.27 -10.12
C LEU A 199 16.32 9.77 -10.11
N ASP A 200 16.65 10.45 -11.21
CA ASP A 200 16.30 11.86 -11.44
C ASP A 200 14.84 11.92 -11.88
N ILE A 201 13.98 12.38 -10.99
CA ILE A 201 12.52 12.37 -11.13
C ILE A 201 11.96 13.74 -10.77
N GLU A 202 11.21 14.31 -11.70
CA GLU A 202 10.59 15.62 -11.53
C GLU A 202 9.08 15.56 -11.84
N ARG A 203 8.40 16.68 -11.59
CA ARG A 203 7.03 16.87 -12.10
C ARG A 203 7.09 17.04 -13.61
N PRO A 204 6.11 16.54 -14.37
CA PRO A 204 6.13 16.60 -15.82
C PRO A 204 5.72 17.97 -16.36
N LEU A 205 6.43 19.04 -15.99
CA LEU A 205 6.10 20.39 -16.39
C LEU A 205 6.50 20.69 -17.85
N ASP A 206 5.68 21.46 -18.56
CA ASP A 206 5.88 21.86 -19.95
C ASP A 206 5.28 23.27 -20.23
N PRO A 207 5.84 24.05 -21.19
CA PRO A 207 5.34 25.39 -21.52
C PRO A 207 3.92 25.41 -22.10
N VAL A 208 3.44 24.28 -22.62
CA VAL A 208 2.08 24.13 -23.15
C VAL A 208 1.23 23.41 -22.11
N PHE A 209 0.13 24.03 -21.69
CA PHE A 209 -0.77 23.46 -20.71
C PHE A 209 -1.59 22.31 -21.32
N SER A 210 -1.47 21.12 -20.74
CA SER A 210 -2.13 19.89 -21.18
C SER A 210 -2.33 18.92 -20.02
N LEU A 211 -3.30 18.02 -20.16
CA LEU A 211 -3.43 16.85 -19.30
C LEU A 211 -2.31 15.86 -19.68
N VAL A 212 -1.39 15.61 -18.74
CA VAL A 212 -0.25 14.71 -18.95
C VAL A 212 -0.63 13.27 -18.66
N SER A 213 -1.31 13.03 -17.54
CA SER A 213 -1.66 11.69 -17.12
C SER A 213 -2.95 11.70 -16.29
N PRO A 214 -4.02 11.05 -16.79
CA PRO A 214 -5.17 10.72 -15.99
C PRO A 214 -4.94 9.45 -15.15
N SER A 215 -5.51 9.42 -13.95
CA SER A 215 -5.66 8.23 -13.10
C SER A 215 -7.10 8.16 -12.61
N PRO A 216 -7.87 7.09 -12.85
CA PRO A 216 -7.52 5.92 -13.65
C PRO A 216 -7.07 6.29 -15.06
N ALA A 217 -6.14 5.51 -15.61
CA ALA A 217 -5.68 5.69 -16.98
C ALA A 217 -6.86 5.49 -17.96
N ASP A 218 -6.76 6.08 -19.15
CA ASP A 218 -7.74 5.85 -20.21
C ASP A 218 -7.84 4.35 -20.56
N ASN A 219 -9.07 3.90 -20.79
CA ASN A 219 -9.47 2.50 -20.96
C ASN A 219 -9.09 1.56 -19.80
N ALA A 220 -8.78 2.10 -18.60
CA ALA A 220 -8.53 1.25 -17.44
C ALA A 220 -9.77 0.43 -17.09
N THR A 221 -9.56 -0.85 -16.79
CA THR A 221 -10.59 -1.74 -16.26
C THR A 221 -10.36 -2.02 -14.78
N ASP A 222 -11.36 -2.58 -14.13
CA ASP A 222 -11.30 -3.01 -12.73
C ASP A 222 -10.92 -1.88 -11.76
N VAL A 223 -11.33 -0.66 -12.09
CA VAL A 223 -11.13 0.51 -11.23
C VAL A 223 -11.99 0.36 -9.98
N TYR A 224 -11.40 0.61 -8.82
CA TYR A 224 -12.16 0.63 -7.59
C TYR A 224 -13.01 1.90 -7.55
N ALA A 225 -14.32 1.77 -7.31
CA ALA A 225 -15.20 2.94 -7.25
C ALA A 225 -14.85 3.89 -6.09
N SER A 226 -14.12 3.40 -5.08
CA SER A 226 -13.57 4.20 -3.98
C SER A 226 -12.20 4.82 -4.27
N ARG A 227 -11.59 4.56 -5.43
CA ARG A 227 -10.29 5.11 -5.78
C ARG A 227 -10.45 6.55 -6.27
N GLU A 228 -9.68 7.45 -5.67
CA GLU A 228 -9.55 8.83 -6.11
C GLU A 228 -9.21 8.92 -7.60
N ILE A 229 -9.82 9.89 -8.28
CA ILE A 229 -9.46 10.23 -9.66
C ILE A 229 -8.47 11.38 -9.59
N VAL A 230 -7.36 11.25 -10.31
CA VAL A 230 -6.30 12.26 -10.36
C VAL A 230 -6.02 12.66 -11.79
N MET A 231 -5.98 13.97 -12.03
CA MET A 231 -5.47 14.57 -13.26
C MET A 231 -4.11 15.18 -12.97
N THR A 232 -3.06 14.70 -13.62
CA THR A 232 -1.76 15.38 -13.60
C THR A 232 -1.59 16.18 -14.88
N PHE A 233 -1.29 17.47 -14.74
CA PHE A 233 -1.11 18.41 -15.84
C PHE A 233 0.36 18.83 -16.01
N SER A 234 0.65 19.49 -17.13
CA SER A 234 1.98 20.01 -17.46
C SER A 234 2.31 21.36 -16.85
N GLN A 235 1.39 21.98 -16.10
CA GLN A 235 1.62 23.25 -15.41
C GLN A 235 0.94 23.19 -14.04
N ASN A 236 1.31 24.11 -13.16
CA ASN A 236 0.54 24.28 -11.93
C ASN A 236 -0.89 24.69 -12.28
N VAL A 237 -1.85 24.18 -11.53
CA VAL A 237 -3.26 24.29 -11.84
C VAL A 237 -3.99 25.13 -10.81
N THR A 238 -4.84 26.01 -11.31
CA THR A 238 -5.79 26.79 -10.51
C THR A 238 -7.20 26.66 -11.08
N PRO A 239 -8.25 26.86 -10.26
CA PRO A 239 -9.64 26.90 -10.72
C PRO A 239 -9.86 27.96 -11.80
N GLY A 240 -10.57 27.61 -12.87
CA GLY A 240 -10.97 28.51 -13.95
C GLY A 240 -12.48 28.72 -14.03
N THR A 241 -13.04 28.62 -15.24
CA THR A 241 -14.48 28.75 -15.51
C THR A 241 -14.96 27.65 -16.44
N GLY A 242 -16.17 27.13 -16.21
CA GLY A 242 -16.73 26.02 -16.99
C GLY A 242 -17.06 24.85 -16.07
N SER A 243 -17.22 23.66 -16.64
CA SER A 243 -17.57 22.45 -15.91
C SER A 243 -16.63 21.29 -16.22
N LEU A 244 -16.36 20.51 -15.19
CA LEU A 244 -15.86 19.14 -15.29
C LEU A 244 -17.09 18.22 -15.24
N THR A 245 -17.23 17.31 -16.20
CA THR A 245 -18.37 16.40 -16.27
C THR A 245 -17.91 14.95 -16.11
N ILE A 246 -18.53 14.25 -15.18
CA ILE A 246 -18.38 12.80 -14.98
C ILE A 246 -19.63 12.14 -15.55
N ARG A 247 -19.48 11.50 -16.70
CA ARG A 247 -20.57 10.82 -17.41
C ARG A 247 -20.56 9.34 -17.08
N ASN A 248 -21.64 8.85 -16.50
CA ASN A 248 -21.91 7.42 -16.38
C ASN A 248 -22.49 6.92 -17.71
N LEU A 249 -21.66 6.23 -18.48
CA LEU A 249 -22.00 5.70 -19.81
C LEU A 249 -22.99 4.53 -19.73
N THR A 250 -22.98 3.78 -18.62
CA THR A 250 -23.89 2.65 -18.42
C THR A 250 -25.33 3.15 -18.21
N ASP A 251 -25.50 4.17 -17.39
CA ASP A 251 -26.83 4.68 -17.00
C ASP A 251 -27.25 5.92 -17.81
N ASN A 252 -26.37 6.45 -18.68
CA ASN A 252 -26.57 7.69 -19.44
C ASN A 252 -26.91 8.90 -18.56
N THR A 253 -26.17 9.06 -17.47
CA THR A 253 -26.33 10.20 -16.55
C THR A 253 -25.04 10.99 -16.44
N ASP A 254 -25.16 12.31 -16.29
CA ASP A 254 -24.03 13.22 -16.13
C ASP A 254 -24.07 13.85 -14.74
N THR A 255 -22.91 13.93 -14.09
CA THR A 255 -22.70 14.79 -12.92
C THR A 255 -21.68 15.85 -13.28
N THR A 256 -22.03 17.12 -13.03
CA THR A 256 -21.15 18.26 -13.32
C THR A 256 -20.57 18.83 -12.03
N LEU A 257 -19.28 19.18 -12.09
CA LEU A 257 -18.52 19.82 -11.03
C LEU A 257 -18.06 21.18 -11.54
N ALA A 258 -18.34 22.22 -10.75
CA ALA A 258 -17.67 23.51 -10.93
C ALA A 258 -16.21 23.40 -10.48
N PRO A 259 -15.28 24.24 -10.98
CA PRO A 259 -13.87 24.15 -10.61
C PRO A 259 -13.61 24.49 -9.13
N ASP A 260 -14.54 25.11 -8.41
CA ASP A 260 -14.49 25.35 -6.97
C ASP A 260 -15.31 24.34 -6.13
N ASP A 261 -15.80 23.25 -6.74
CA ASP A 261 -16.52 22.19 -6.04
C ASP A 261 -15.65 21.57 -4.93
N SER A 262 -16.23 21.35 -3.75
CA SER A 262 -15.52 20.84 -2.58
C SER A 262 -14.92 19.44 -2.75
N ARG A 263 -15.36 18.68 -3.77
CA ARG A 263 -14.79 17.37 -4.13
C ARG A 263 -13.49 17.49 -4.93
N LEU A 264 -13.12 18.69 -5.37
CA LEU A 264 -11.88 18.95 -6.08
C LEU A 264 -10.81 19.47 -5.11
N ALA A 265 -9.67 18.79 -5.06
CA ALA A 265 -8.49 19.25 -4.35
C ALA A 265 -7.36 19.54 -5.35
N TYR A 266 -6.69 20.68 -5.15
CA TYR A 266 -5.61 21.16 -6.02
C TYR A 266 -4.28 21.02 -5.29
N ASP A 267 -3.33 20.33 -5.92
CA ASP A 267 -1.96 20.20 -5.43
C ASP A 267 -1.00 20.44 -6.58
N GLN A 268 -0.54 21.69 -6.71
CA GLN A 268 0.40 22.12 -7.75
C GLN A 268 -0.14 21.77 -9.15
N ASN A 269 0.48 20.82 -9.86
CA ASN A 269 0.07 20.40 -11.19
C ASN A 269 -0.93 19.22 -11.18
N ALA A 270 -1.45 18.83 -10.02
CA ALA A 270 -2.43 17.76 -9.88
C ALA A 270 -3.79 18.29 -9.39
N VAL A 271 -4.87 17.77 -9.98
CA VAL A 271 -6.24 17.94 -9.50
C VAL A 271 -6.78 16.57 -9.11
N ARG A 272 -7.28 16.47 -7.88
CA ARG A 272 -7.81 15.25 -7.26
C ARG A 272 -9.31 15.36 -7.10
N ILE A 273 -10.04 14.30 -7.44
CA ILE A 273 -11.51 14.23 -7.32
C ILE A 273 -11.86 13.16 -6.29
N ASP A 274 -12.53 13.56 -5.22
CA ASP A 274 -13.18 12.63 -4.29
C ASP A 274 -14.32 11.87 -5.01
N PRO A 275 -14.21 10.54 -5.18
CA PRO A 275 -15.17 9.76 -5.96
C PRO A 275 -16.51 9.56 -5.24
N ALA A 276 -16.63 9.94 -3.97
CA ALA A 276 -17.82 9.72 -3.17
C ALA A 276 -19.09 10.33 -3.82
N GLY A 277 -20.06 9.47 -4.12
CA GLY A 277 -21.32 9.86 -4.77
C GLY A 277 -21.20 10.21 -6.26
N LEU A 278 -20.00 10.12 -6.85
CA LEU A 278 -19.74 10.37 -8.27
C LEU A 278 -19.62 9.07 -9.07
N ILE A 279 -19.00 8.07 -8.45
CA ILE A 279 -18.69 6.79 -9.09
C ILE A 279 -19.27 5.65 -8.25
N THR A 280 -19.83 4.65 -8.94
CA THR A 280 -20.37 3.43 -8.36
C THR A 280 -19.80 2.21 -9.06
N TRP A 281 -19.79 1.07 -8.38
CA TRP A 281 -19.33 -0.22 -8.91
C TRP A 281 -20.14 -0.67 -10.14
N ASP A 282 -19.52 -1.52 -10.97
CA ASP A 282 -20.13 -2.11 -12.18
C ASP A 282 -20.63 -1.10 -13.22
N LYS A 283 -19.91 0.02 -13.39
CA LYS A 283 -20.23 1.06 -14.36
C LYS A 283 -19.04 1.42 -15.24
N SER A 284 -19.36 2.00 -16.40
CA SER A 284 -18.40 2.65 -17.30
C SER A 284 -18.56 4.17 -17.20
N TYR A 285 -17.44 4.88 -17.09
CA TYR A 285 -17.41 6.34 -16.97
C TYR A 285 -16.56 6.98 -18.05
N ALA A 286 -16.93 8.20 -18.44
CA ALA A 286 -16.09 9.13 -19.19
C ALA A 286 -15.96 10.45 -18.44
N ILE A 287 -14.79 11.08 -18.56
CA ILE A 287 -14.51 12.40 -18.00
C ILE A 287 -14.42 13.40 -19.14
N ARG A 288 -15.23 14.46 -19.07
CA ARG A 288 -15.24 15.58 -20.01
C ARG A 288 -14.89 16.87 -19.30
N MET A 289 -14.28 17.79 -20.00
CA MET A 289 -13.83 19.08 -19.46
C MET A 289 -14.14 20.19 -20.44
N ASP A 290 -14.75 21.27 -19.95
CA ASP A 290 -14.84 22.50 -20.73
C ASP A 290 -13.44 23.14 -20.87
N ALA A 291 -13.21 23.83 -21.99
CA ALA A 291 -11.99 24.59 -22.17
C ALA A 291 -11.89 25.67 -21.08
N GLY A 292 -10.74 25.74 -20.39
CA GLY A 292 -10.52 26.71 -19.33
C GLY A 292 -11.22 26.42 -18.00
N VAL A 293 -11.82 25.23 -17.81
CA VAL A 293 -12.29 24.79 -16.48
C VAL A 293 -11.16 24.83 -15.44
N PHE A 294 -9.95 24.54 -15.91
CA PHE A 294 -8.71 24.71 -15.17
C PHE A 294 -7.77 25.66 -15.90
N LEU A 295 -7.00 26.42 -15.13
CA LEU A 295 -6.01 27.39 -15.63
C LEU A 295 -4.61 26.97 -15.19
N GLY A 296 -3.70 26.98 -16.16
CA GLY A 296 -2.28 26.74 -15.99
C GLY A 296 -1.50 28.00 -15.57
N ASP A 297 -0.19 27.94 -15.76
CA ASP A 297 0.69 29.09 -15.55
C ASP A 297 0.32 30.24 -16.50
N ALA A 298 0.49 31.47 -16.03
CA ALA A 298 0.06 32.68 -16.75
C ALA A 298 -1.42 32.65 -17.23
N ALA A 299 -2.29 31.92 -16.52
CA ALA A 299 -3.71 31.73 -16.83
C ALA A 299 -3.98 31.08 -18.20
N ALA A 300 -3.08 30.21 -18.68
CA ALA A 300 -3.32 29.43 -19.88
C ALA A 300 -4.52 28.47 -19.67
N PRO A 301 -5.55 28.48 -20.54
CA PRO A 301 -6.70 27.59 -20.36
C PRO A 301 -6.36 26.15 -20.77
N VAL A 302 -6.84 25.17 -19.99
CA VAL A 302 -6.75 23.76 -20.40
C VAL A 302 -7.57 23.52 -21.67
N PRO A 303 -7.10 22.69 -22.63
CA PRO A 303 -7.94 22.24 -23.74
C PRO A 303 -9.18 21.48 -23.25
N ALA A 304 -10.28 21.59 -23.99
CA ALA A 304 -11.49 20.83 -23.69
C ALA A 304 -11.32 19.33 -23.97
N ILE A 305 -12.05 18.51 -23.22
CA ILE A 305 -12.37 17.11 -23.56
C ILE A 305 -13.88 17.05 -23.78
N THR A 306 -14.31 16.89 -25.03
CA THR A 306 -15.73 17.00 -25.42
C THR A 306 -16.39 15.65 -25.73
N ASP A 307 -15.61 14.57 -25.79
CA ASP A 307 -16.05 13.23 -26.18
C ASP A 307 -15.90 12.20 -25.03
N ASP A 308 -16.42 11.00 -25.25
CA ASP A 308 -16.42 9.90 -24.26
C ASP A 308 -15.24 8.92 -24.41
N THR A 309 -14.33 9.18 -25.33
CA THR A 309 -13.25 8.24 -25.71
C THR A 309 -11.87 8.72 -25.30
N THR A 310 -11.67 10.03 -25.13
CA THR A 310 -10.38 10.62 -24.75
C THR A 310 -9.98 10.25 -23.32
N TRP A 311 -10.93 10.15 -22.39
CA TRP A 311 -10.67 9.64 -21.06
C TRP A 311 -11.88 8.89 -20.51
N ASN A 312 -11.78 7.56 -20.51
CA ASN A 312 -12.81 6.67 -20.02
C ASN A 312 -12.23 5.50 -19.21
N PHE A 313 -13.03 4.88 -18.36
CA PHE A 313 -12.64 3.69 -17.59
C PHE A 313 -13.86 2.90 -17.13
N THR A 314 -13.64 1.65 -16.70
CA THR A 314 -14.67 0.80 -16.11
C THR A 314 -14.32 0.44 -14.68
N THR A 315 -15.32 0.54 -13.80
CA THR A 315 -15.18 0.11 -12.41
C THR A 315 -15.37 -1.39 -12.28
N ILE A 316 -14.68 -2.01 -11.33
CA ILE A 316 -14.91 -3.41 -10.96
C ILE A 316 -16.38 -3.63 -10.52
N ALA A 317 -16.89 -4.84 -10.75
CA ALA A 317 -18.29 -5.19 -10.53
C ALA A 317 -18.79 -4.95 -9.08
N ALA A 318 -17.92 -5.12 -8.08
CA ALA A 318 -18.25 -4.90 -6.68
C ALA A 318 -16.99 -4.73 -5.84
N ASP A 319 -17.14 -4.19 -4.63
CA ASP A 319 -16.05 -4.14 -3.65
C ASP A 319 -15.54 -5.56 -3.35
N PRO A 320 -14.25 -5.87 -3.62
CA PRO A 320 -13.70 -7.21 -3.43
C PRO A 320 -13.71 -7.68 -1.97
N LEU A 321 -13.54 -6.77 -1.00
CA LEU A 321 -13.58 -7.10 0.42
C LEU A 321 -15.00 -7.49 0.83
N LEU A 322 -15.99 -6.65 0.50
CA LEU A 322 -17.40 -6.94 0.83
C LEU A 322 -17.89 -8.20 0.12
N SER A 323 -17.49 -8.42 -1.13
CA SER A 323 -17.81 -9.61 -1.89
C SER A 323 -17.24 -10.88 -1.26
N ALA A 324 -15.98 -10.85 -0.80
CA ALA A 324 -15.36 -11.97 -0.11
C ALA A 324 -16.03 -12.26 1.24
N ILE A 325 -16.36 -11.22 2.03
CA ILE A 325 -17.10 -11.35 3.29
C ILE A 325 -18.47 -11.99 3.03
N ALA A 326 -19.20 -11.51 2.03
CA ALA A 326 -20.52 -12.03 1.65
C ALA A 326 -20.47 -13.49 1.20
N ALA A 327 -19.45 -13.87 0.41
CA ALA A 327 -19.25 -15.26 -0.03
C ALA A 327 -18.99 -16.21 1.15
N ILE A 328 -18.12 -15.83 2.09
CA ILE A 328 -17.89 -16.62 3.32
C ILE A 328 -19.17 -16.67 4.16
N LYS A 329 -19.93 -15.58 4.28
CA LYS A 329 -21.23 -15.57 4.98
C LYS A 329 -22.21 -16.55 4.36
N ALA A 330 -22.35 -16.56 3.03
CA ALA A 330 -23.23 -17.50 2.32
C ALA A 330 -22.78 -18.96 2.49
N HIS A 331 -21.47 -19.21 2.54
CA HIS A 331 -20.93 -20.52 2.88
C HIS A 331 -21.31 -20.96 4.29
N VAL A 332 -21.17 -20.07 5.29
CA VAL A 332 -21.56 -20.34 6.68
C VAL A 332 -23.04 -20.72 6.78
N LEU A 333 -23.90 -20.03 6.04
CA LEU A 333 -25.34 -20.32 5.98
C LEU A 333 -25.70 -21.55 5.14
N ASN A 334 -24.74 -22.18 4.47
CA ASN A 334 -24.92 -23.24 3.48
C ASN A 334 -25.83 -22.85 2.29
N THR A 335 -25.97 -21.56 1.98
CA THR A 335 -26.78 -21.08 0.85
C THR A 335 -25.99 -21.05 -0.46
N ALA A 336 -24.66 -20.90 -0.38
CA ALA A 336 -23.73 -21.05 -1.49
C ALA A 336 -22.44 -21.74 -0.99
N PRO A 337 -22.41 -23.08 -0.91
CA PRO A 337 -21.23 -23.81 -0.48
C PRO A 337 -20.00 -23.54 -1.35
N LEU A 338 -18.82 -23.53 -0.74
CA LEU A 338 -17.53 -23.21 -1.35
C LEU A 338 -16.59 -24.39 -1.15
N THR A 339 -15.70 -24.63 -2.11
CA THR A 339 -14.59 -25.58 -1.98
C THR A 339 -13.46 -24.99 -1.13
N GLY A 340 -12.56 -25.84 -0.61
CA GLY A 340 -11.38 -25.40 0.14
C GLY A 340 -10.55 -24.32 -0.59
N PRO A 341 -10.19 -24.52 -1.87
CA PRO A 341 -9.47 -23.51 -2.65
C PRO A 341 -10.23 -22.18 -2.79
N GLN A 342 -11.55 -22.21 -2.96
CA GLN A 342 -12.36 -20.98 -3.01
C GLN A 342 -12.36 -20.25 -1.67
N ILE A 343 -12.46 -20.97 -0.54
CA ILE A 343 -12.34 -20.39 0.80
C ILE A 343 -10.97 -19.73 0.98
N SER A 344 -9.90 -20.41 0.56
CA SER A 344 -8.52 -19.89 0.62
C SER A 344 -8.35 -18.61 -0.21
N ALA A 345 -8.95 -18.54 -1.39
CA ALA A 345 -8.95 -17.34 -2.24
C ALA A 345 -9.66 -16.16 -1.56
N HIS A 346 -10.88 -16.36 -1.03
CA HIS A 346 -11.61 -15.31 -0.31
C HIS A 346 -10.89 -14.88 0.97
N LYS A 347 -10.27 -15.82 1.70
CA LYS A 347 -9.45 -15.49 2.87
C LYS A 347 -8.28 -14.58 2.48
N THR A 348 -7.58 -14.91 1.39
CA THR A 348 -6.47 -14.10 0.87
C THR A 348 -6.94 -12.69 0.53
N THR A 349 -8.09 -12.56 -0.14
CA THR A 349 -8.70 -11.25 -0.42
C THR A 349 -8.99 -10.47 0.86
N ILE A 350 -9.60 -11.10 1.88
CA ILE A 350 -9.90 -10.48 3.17
C ILE A 350 -8.61 -10.02 3.87
N ASP A 351 -7.60 -10.89 3.96
CA ASP A 351 -6.35 -10.59 4.64
C ASP A 351 -5.59 -9.45 3.96
N ASN A 352 -5.54 -9.43 2.63
CA ASN A 352 -4.89 -8.37 1.86
C ASN A 352 -5.61 -7.03 1.99
N ASN A 353 -6.92 -7.05 2.21
CA ASN A 353 -7.75 -5.84 2.36
C ASN A 353 -8.08 -5.48 3.81
N ARG A 354 -7.49 -6.17 4.80
CA ARG A 354 -7.87 -6.03 6.22
C ARG A 354 -7.78 -4.60 6.76
N GLN A 355 -6.86 -3.78 6.26
CA GLN A 355 -6.71 -2.38 6.67
C GLN A 355 -7.98 -1.54 6.44
N ARG A 356 -8.85 -1.99 5.53
CA ARG A 356 -10.13 -1.36 5.22
C ARG A 356 -11.24 -1.68 6.22
N PHE A 357 -11.02 -2.54 7.22
CA PHE A 357 -12.05 -2.99 8.17
C PHE A 357 -12.73 -1.85 8.94
N ALA A 358 -12.07 -0.70 9.08
CA ALA A 358 -12.59 0.51 9.72
C ALA A 358 -12.60 1.72 8.78
N GLU A 359 -12.66 1.50 7.46
CA GLU A 359 -12.69 2.58 6.46
C GLU A 359 -14.04 3.31 6.43
N ASN A 360 -15.15 2.60 6.69
CA ASN A 360 -16.49 3.17 6.81
C ASN A 360 -17.45 2.21 7.52
N THR A 361 -18.63 2.71 7.87
CA THR A 361 -19.68 1.94 8.58
C THR A 361 -20.17 0.72 7.81
N ASN A 362 -20.19 0.75 6.47
CA ASN A 362 -20.67 -0.40 5.68
C ASN A 362 -19.75 -1.60 5.81
N ILE A 363 -18.42 -1.37 5.78
CA ILE A 363 -17.43 -2.44 5.96
C ILE A 363 -17.45 -2.97 7.39
N ILE A 364 -17.50 -2.08 8.40
CA ILE A 364 -17.61 -2.47 9.82
C ILE A 364 -18.84 -3.37 10.02
N ASN A 365 -20.00 -2.95 9.51
CA ASN A 365 -21.24 -3.71 9.61
C ASN A 365 -21.15 -5.08 8.91
N ALA A 366 -20.54 -5.16 7.74
CA ALA A 366 -20.37 -6.44 7.03
C ALA A 366 -19.47 -7.43 7.79
N VAL A 367 -18.39 -6.94 8.40
CA VAL A 367 -17.50 -7.74 9.26
C VAL A 367 -18.28 -8.26 10.49
N PHE A 368 -19.01 -7.36 11.15
CA PHE A 368 -19.82 -7.68 12.32
C PHE A 368 -20.91 -8.69 12.02
N ASP A 369 -21.65 -8.49 10.93
CA ASP A 369 -22.69 -9.36 10.44
C ASP A 369 -22.18 -10.75 10.06
N LEU A 370 -21.01 -10.87 9.43
CA LEU A 370 -20.38 -12.17 9.16
C LEU A 370 -20.12 -12.97 10.45
N ILE A 371 -19.51 -12.33 11.46
CA ILE A 371 -19.21 -12.96 12.74
C ILE A 371 -20.50 -13.33 13.47
N SER A 372 -21.48 -12.43 13.55
CA SER A 372 -22.77 -12.71 14.20
C SER A 372 -23.56 -13.81 13.48
N THR A 373 -23.49 -13.85 12.15
CA THR A 373 -24.07 -14.94 11.35
C THR A 373 -23.42 -16.27 11.69
N TYR A 374 -22.09 -16.30 11.81
CA TYR A 374 -21.36 -17.49 12.21
C TYR A 374 -21.73 -17.95 13.62
N ASP A 375 -21.73 -17.04 14.60
CA ASP A 375 -22.08 -17.33 15.99
C ASP A 375 -23.50 -17.94 16.09
N THR A 376 -24.44 -17.40 15.31
CA THR A 376 -25.83 -17.89 15.27
C THR A 376 -25.94 -19.25 14.57
N ALA A 377 -25.27 -19.43 13.43
CA ALA A 377 -25.44 -20.62 12.59
C ALA A 377 -24.61 -21.82 13.06
N LYS A 378 -23.43 -21.60 13.66
CA LYS A 378 -22.45 -22.65 14.02
C LYS A 378 -22.13 -22.72 15.51
N GLY A 379 -22.60 -21.76 16.29
CA GLY A 379 -22.17 -21.53 17.67
C GLY A 379 -20.88 -20.71 17.71
N PRO A 380 -20.70 -19.83 18.73
CA PRO A 380 -19.51 -19.01 18.82
C PRO A 380 -18.24 -19.82 18.94
N LEU A 381 -17.16 -19.34 18.31
CA LEU A 381 -15.84 -19.95 18.48
C LEU A 381 -15.46 -19.99 19.97
N PHE A 382 -14.83 -21.08 20.41
CA PHE A 382 -14.33 -21.26 21.79
C PHE A 382 -15.40 -21.36 22.90
N VAL A 383 -16.68 -21.51 22.55
CA VAL A 383 -17.78 -21.74 23.51
C VAL A 383 -18.26 -23.20 23.40
N SER A 384 -18.77 -23.74 24.50
CA SER A 384 -19.44 -25.05 24.53
C SER A 384 -20.61 -25.05 23.55
N GLY A 385 -20.43 -25.71 22.40
CA GLY A 385 -21.40 -25.61 21.29
C GLY A 385 -20.76 -25.42 19.92
N PHE A 386 -19.42 -25.31 19.79
CA PHE A 386 -18.79 -25.62 18.51
C PHE A 386 -19.23 -27.04 18.15
N ALA A 387 -20.11 -27.18 17.16
CA ALA A 387 -21.09 -28.27 17.12
C ALA A 387 -20.54 -29.70 16.96
N ASN A 388 -19.25 -29.99 17.21
CA ASN A 388 -18.67 -31.34 17.33
C ASN A 388 -17.27 -31.36 18.03
N ASN A 389 -17.22 -31.12 19.35
CA ASN A 389 -16.17 -31.62 20.27
C ASN A 389 -14.68 -31.20 20.06
N THR A 390 -14.38 -30.10 19.37
CA THR A 390 -13.05 -29.46 19.47
C THR A 390 -13.20 -27.96 19.71
N THR A 391 -12.83 -27.50 20.90
CA THR A 391 -12.87 -26.08 21.30
C THR A 391 -11.61 -25.31 20.87
N SER A 392 -10.79 -25.89 20.00
CA SER A 392 -9.42 -25.44 19.77
C SER A 392 -8.94 -25.67 18.33
N PHE A 393 -8.08 -24.79 17.83
CA PHE A 393 -7.30 -25.04 16.62
C PHE A 393 -5.91 -25.60 16.97
N ASP A 394 -5.45 -26.58 16.21
CA ASP A 394 -4.10 -27.15 16.31
C ASP A 394 -3.23 -26.57 15.19
N ARG A 395 -2.17 -25.84 15.59
CA ARG A 395 -1.21 -25.26 14.64
C ARG A 395 -0.37 -26.30 13.90
N ASN A 396 -0.39 -27.56 14.32
CA ASN A 396 0.26 -28.64 13.58
C ASN A 396 -0.58 -29.14 12.40
N VAL A 397 -1.88 -28.80 12.36
CA VAL A 397 -2.79 -29.18 11.29
C VAL A 397 -2.92 -27.97 10.36
N THR A 398 -2.10 -27.93 9.31
CA THR A 398 -1.97 -26.76 8.43
C THR A 398 -2.61 -26.94 7.05
N THR A 399 -3.23 -28.10 6.79
CA THR A 399 -3.82 -28.44 5.49
C THR A 399 -5.28 -28.89 5.62
N GLY A 400 -6.00 -28.86 4.51
CA GLY A 400 -7.38 -29.32 4.40
C GLY A 400 -8.40 -28.48 5.16
N THR A 401 -9.61 -29.02 5.30
CA THR A 401 -10.79 -28.33 5.86
C THR A 401 -11.19 -28.86 7.24
N ALA A 402 -10.31 -29.62 7.90
CA ALA A 402 -10.58 -30.15 9.24
C ALA A 402 -10.86 -28.99 10.21
N LYS A 403 -11.84 -29.17 11.10
CA LYS A 403 -12.35 -28.06 11.93
C LYS A 403 -11.29 -27.42 12.84
N ASN A 404 -10.37 -28.23 13.36
CA ASN A 404 -9.25 -27.79 14.19
C ASN A 404 -8.03 -27.30 13.37
N SER A 405 -8.09 -27.35 12.03
CA SER A 405 -6.99 -26.93 11.15
C SER A 405 -6.83 -25.42 11.12
N VAL A 406 -5.59 -24.94 11.04
CA VAL A 406 -5.24 -23.54 10.75
C VAL A 406 -5.01 -23.29 9.25
N SER A 407 -5.41 -24.24 8.41
CA SER A 407 -5.40 -24.11 6.95
C SER A 407 -6.23 -22.92 6.47
N SER A 408 -5.78 -22.25 5.41
CA SER A 408 -6.54 -21.19 4.74
C SER A 408 -7.82 -21.70 4.07
N GLU A 409 -7.94 -23.01 3.85
CA GLU A 409 -9.13 -23.65 3.30
C GLU A 409 -10.23 -23.88 4.36
N ASN A 410 -9.90 -23.73 5.65
CA ASN A 410 -10.85 -23.91 6.75
C ASN A 410 -11.60 -22.60 7.05
N TYR A 411 -12.88 -22.52 6.70
CA TYR A 411 -13.67 -21.32 6.96
C TYR A 411 -13.80 -20.98 8.46
N HIS A 412 -13.71 -21.95 9.38
CA HIS A 412 -13.66 -21.67 10.81
C HIS A 412 -12.41 -20.84 11.18
N TRP A 413 -11.28 -21.16 10.55
CA TRP A 413 -10.05 -20.39 10.68
C TRP A 413 -10.14 -19.02 10.01
N VAL A 414 -10.86 -18.90 8.88
CA VAL A 414 -11.17 -17.60 8.28
C VAL A 414 -11.91 -16.71 9.27
N ILE A 415 -12.97 -17.21 9.90
CA ILE A 415 -13.75 -16.47 10.91
C ILE A 415 -12.87 -16.06 12.09
N TYR A 416 -12.02 -16.96 12.58
CA TYR A 416 -11.03 -16.64 13.60
C TYR A 416 -10.15 -15.44 13.19
N THR A 417 -9.61 -15.45 11.96
CA THR A 417 -8.77 -14.34 11.48
C THR A 417 -9.56 -13.04 11.29
N VAL A 418 -10.81 -13.10 10.84
CA VAL A 418 -11.69 -11.94 10.75
C VAL A 418 -11.96 -11.34 12.14
N MET A 419 -12.24 -12.17 13.15
CA MET A 419 -12.39 -11.70 14.53
C MET A 419 -11.10 -11.06 15.07
N GLN A 420 -9.94 -11.63 14.76
CA GLN A 420 -8.64 -11.07 15.15
C GLN A 420 -8.37 -9.72 14.49
N HIS A 421 -8.62 -9.59 13.17
CA HIS A 421 -8.49 -8.33 12.45
C HIS A 421 -9.49 -7.28 12.95
N ALA A 422 -10.74 -7.66 13.21
CA ALA A 422 -11.74 -6.77 13.79
C ALA A 422 -11.30 -6.25 15.15
N MET A 423 -10.80 -7.13 16.02
CA MET A 423 -10.24 -6.73 17.32
C MET A 423 -9.06 -5.77 17.15
N ASP A 424 -8.16 -6.04 16.20
CA ASP A 424 -6.92 -5.30 16.01
C ASP A 424 -7.14 -3.90 15.40
N LEU A 425 -8.03 -3.81 14.41
CA LEU A 425 -8.16 -2.66 13.50
C LEU A 425 -9.41 -1.81 13.74
N ILE A 426 -10.53 -2.38 14.23
CA ILE A 426 -11.78 -1.61 14.41
C ILE A 426 -11.76 -0.85 15.75
N TYR A 427 -11.30 -1.48 16.83
CA TYR A 427 -11.43 -0.94 18.19
C TYR A 427 -10.25 -0.03 18.60
N THR A 428 -10.02 1.07 17.87
CA THR A 428 -9.02 2.10 18.19
C THR A 428 -9.65 3.34 18.83
N ALA A 429 -8.85 4.28 19.33
CA ALA A 429 -9.38 5.51 19.93
C ALA A 429 -10.02 6.41 18.85
N GLU A 430 -9.38 6.46 17.69
CA GLU A 430 -9.77 7.23 16.51
C GLU A 430 -11.12 6.73 15.98
N ASN A 431 -11.25 5.42 15.75
CA ASN A 431 -12.48 4.82 15.25
C ASN A 431 -13.63 4.89 16.26
N LEU A 432 -13.34 4.94 17.57
CA LEU A 432 -14.38 5.17 18.58
C LEU A 432 -14.92 6.59 18.55
N ALA A 433 -14.10 7.58 18.17
CA ALA A 433 -14.58 8.95 17.99
C ALA A 433 -15.44 9.08 16.72
N GLU A 434 -15.12 8.32 15.67
CA GLU A 434 -15.80 8.40 14.37
C GLU A 434 -17.05 7.51 14.27
N TYR A 435 -16.97 6.26 14.72
CA TYR A 435 -17.98 5.22 14.50
C TYR A 435 -18.71 4.77 15.77
N GLU A 436 -18.80 5.64 16.78
CA GLU A 436 -19.32 5.33 18.12
C GLU A 436 -20.67 4.57 18.08
N SER A 437 -21.61 5.03 17.27
CA SER A 437 -22.94 4.42 17.15
C SER A 437 -22.90 3.02 16.56
N THR A 438 -21.99 2.77 15.61
CA THR A 438 -21.80 1.46 14.97
C THR A 438 -21.09 0.47 15.90
N LEU A 439 -20.17 0.95 16.74
CA LEU A 439 -19.41 0.11 17.66
C LEU A 439 -20.18 -0.20 18.95
N THR A 440 -21.18 0.61 19.28
CA THR A 440 -22.06 0.36 20.43
C THR A 440 -22.94 -0.87 20.17
N ASN A 441 -23.12 -1.69 21.20
CA ASN A 441 -23.91 -2.93 21.24
C ASN A 441 -23.35 -4.14 20.47
N TYR A 442 -22.25 -3.99 19.71
CA TYR A 442 -21.63 -5.13 19.04
C TYR A 442 -20.68 -5.91 19.97
N LYS A 443 -20.82 -7.23 20.01
CA LYS A 443 -19.99 -8.13 20.84
C LYS A 443 -19.79 -9.49 20.17
N PHE A 444 -18.66 -10.12 20.45
CA PHE A 444 -18.40 -11.49 19.98
C PHE A 444 -19.09 -12.51 20.88
N GLY A 445 -19.81 -13.49 20.35
CA GLY A 445 -20.49 -14.51 21.17
C GLY A 445 -19.53 -15.30 22.08
N SER A 446 -18.25 -15.38 21.72
CA SER A 446 -17.18 -15.97 22.53
C SER A 446 -16.94 -15.26 23.87
N HIS A 447 -17.43 -14.02 24.05
CA HIS A 447 -17.38 -13.28 25.31
C HIS A 447 -18.03 -14.06 26.48
N THR A 448 -18.98 -14.95 26.18
CA THR A 448 -19.71 -15.77 27.17
C THR A 448 -18.84 -16.81 27.87
N SER A 449 -17.68 -17.17 27.29
CA SER A 449 -16.71 -18.11 27.85
C SER A 449 -15.47 -17.38 28.34
N PHE A 450 -14.87 -16.54 27.50
CA PHE A 450 -13.70 -15.72 27.84
C PHE A 450 -13.87 -14.30 27.32
N PRO A 451 -13.59 -13.25 28.12
CA PRO A 451 -13.15 -13.26 29.51
C PRO A 451 -14.24 -13.63 30.53
N GLY A 452 -15.48 -13.81 30.10
CA GLY A 452 -16.61 -14.23 30.91
C GLY A 452 -17.85 -13.34 30.69
N PRO A 453 -19.05 -13.83 31.03
CA PRO A 453 -20.28 -13.07 30.84
C PRO A 453 -20.34 -11.87 31.78
N CYS A 454 -20.69 -10.70 31.23
CA CYS A 454 -20.92 -9.47 31.98
C CYS A 454 -22.06 -8.69 31.31
N SER A 455 -23.08 -8.32 32.08
CA SER A 455 -24.19 -7.51 31.59
C SER A 455 -23.81 -6.02 31.60
N PRO A 456 -24.33 -5.20 30.67
CA PRO A 456 -24.20 -3.75 30.74
C PRO A 456 -24.65 -3.18 32.09
N PRO A 457 -24.06 -2.06 32.55
CA PRO A 457 -24.48 -1.40 33.78
C PRO A 457 -25.94 -0.94 33.67
N ALA A 458 -26.72 -1.11 34.74
CA ALA A 458 -28.12 -0.69 34.77
C ALA A 458 -28.32 0.82 34.50
N ASN A 459 -27.33 1.63 34.88
CA ASN A 459 -27.25 3.04 34.51
C ASN A 459 -25.86 3.32 33.88
N PRO A 460 -25.78 3.55 32.56
CA PRO A 460 -24.52 3.89 31.88
C PRO A 460 -23.86 5.18 32.38
N ALA A 461 -24.59 6.06 33.07
CA ALA A 461 -24.03 7.29 33.65
C ALA A 461 -23.34 7.07 35.01
N ASN A 462 -23.38 5.86 35.57
CA ASN A 462 -22.71 5.57 36.83
C ASN A 462 -21.19 5.70 36.70
N THR A 463 -20.59 6.34 37.70
CA THR A 463 -19.15 6.59 37.79
C THR A 463 -18.52 5.80 38.93
N HIS A 464 -17.35 5.23 38.68
CA HIS A 464 -16.50 4.57 39.68
C HIS A 464 -15.17 5.32 39.77
N THR A 465 -14.89 5.89 40.95
CA THR A 465 -13.65 6.64 41.21
C THR A 465 -12.71 5.81 42.08
N VAL A 466 -11.44 5.73 41.69
CA VAL A 466 -10.41 4.94 42.36
C VAL A 466 -9.08 5.69 42.41
N SER A 467 -8.35 5.51 43.50
CA SER A 467 -6.97 5.99 43.61
C SER A 467 -6.01 4.87 43.22
N ILE A 468 -5.15 5.14 42.23
CA ILE A 468 -4.11 4.21 41.79
C ILE A 468 -2.73 4.79 42.05
N ASN A 469 -1.73 3.92 42.23
CA ASN A 469 -0.33 4.36 42.19
C ASN A 469 0.07 4.57 40.72
N GLY A 470 0.10 5.82 40.28
CA GLY A 470 0.54 6.26 38.95
C GLY A 470 2.05 6.31 38.80
N SER A 471 2.83 5.87 39.78
CA SER A 471 4.28 5.78 39.69
C SER A 471 4.74 4.35 39.43
N PHE A 472 5.82 4.23 38.67
CA PHE A 472 6.56 3.00 38.48
C PHE A 472 8.06 3.31 38.34
N PRO A 473 8.74 3.64 39.46
CA PRO A 473 10.13 4.08 39.44
C PRO A 473 11.09 2.95 39.04
N VAL A 474 12.27 3.35 38.55
CA VAL A 474 13.40 2.45 38.29
C VAL A 474 13.88 1.85 39.62
N THR A 475 13.74 0.53 39.79
CA THR A 475 14.18 -0.16 41.00
C THR A 475 15.29 -1.18 40.71
N PHE A 476 16.28 -1.22 41.60
CA PHE A 476 17.37 -2.17 41.56
C PHE A 476 16.83 -3.61 41.70
N GLY A 477 17.28 -4.53 40.85
CA GLY A 477 16.88 -5.95 40.84
C GLY A 477 15.86 -6.36 39.78
N ARG A 478 15.11 -5.42 39.16
CA ARG A 478 14.24 -5.72 37.98
C ARG A 478 14.99 -5.61 36.65
N ASN A 479 16.00 -4.75 36.58
CA ASN A 479 16.84 -4.54 35.40
C ASN A 479 17.70 -5.77 35.02
N THR A 480 17.84 -6.78 35.90
CA THR A 480 18.58 -8.02 35.60
C THR A 480 17.92 -8.89 34.53
N GLN A 481 16.68 -8.59 34.13
CA GLN A 481 15.97 -9.21 33.01
C GLN A 481 15.55 -8.20 31.91
N MET A 482 16.10 -6.97 31.91
CA MET A 482 15.74 -5.90 30.96
C MET A 482 14.22 -5.61 30.89
N TRP A 483 13.49 -5.81 31.98
CA TRP A 483 12.03 -5.74 31.97
C TRP A 483 11.51 -4.30 32.01
N THR A 484 11.15 -3.75 30.84
CA THR A 484 10.66 -2.37 30.65
C THR A 484 9.15 -2.25 30.42
N VAL A 485 8.40 -3.35 30.59
CA VAL A 485 6.94 -3.37 30.36
C VAL A 485 6.22 -2.62 31.47
N ALA A 486 5.17 -1.87 31.10
CA ALA A 486 4.35 -1.08 32.01
C ALA A 486 3.78 -1.89 33.19
N ALA A 487 3.64 -1.23 34.34
CA ALA A 487 2.97 -1.78 35.51
C ALA A 487 1.46 -1.62 35.38
N ARG A 488 0.71 -2.72 35.54
CA ARG A 488 -0.75 -2.70 35.48
C ARG A 488 -1.36 -2.29 36.82
N LYS A 489 -2.24 -1.30 36.82
CA LYS A 489 -2.99 -0.83 37.99
C LYS A 489 -4.50 -1.02 37.76
N PRO A 490 -5.18 -1.89 38.54
CA PRO A 490 -6.61 -2.15 38.36
C PRO A 490 -7.44 -0.93 38.75
N THR A 491 -8.51 -0.66 38.01
CA THR A 491 -9.53 0.32 38.41
C THR A 491 -10.60 -0.29 39.31
N GLY A 492 -10.69 -1.61 39.35
CA GLY A 492 -11.78 -2.34 40.01
C GLY A 492 -13.07 -2.41 39.18
N THR A 493 -13.02 -1.97 37.91
CA THR A 493 -14.18 -1.91 37.02
C THR A 493 -14.02 -2.88 35.84
N TYR A 494 -15.12 -3.22 35.17
CA TYR A 494 -15.17 -4.21 34.11
C TYR A 494 -16.05 -3.71 32.97
N LEU A 495 -15.46 -3.54 31.78
CA LEU A 495 -16.20 -3.17 30.60
C LEU A 495 -17.09 -4.34 30.15
N ALA A 496 -18.41 -4.13 30.17
CA ALA A 496 -19.35 -5.07 29.59
C ALA A 496 -19.13 -5.18 28.05
N PRO A 497 -19.09 -6.39 27.47
CA PRO A 497 -18.87 -6.57 26.03
C PRO A 497 -19.88 -5.77 25.19
N GLY A 498 -19.39 -5.02 24.21
CA GLY A 498 -20.22 -4.18 23.34
C GLY A 498 -20.72 -2.87 23.98
N THR A 499 -20.19 -2.49 25.14
CA THR A 499 -20.42 -1.15 25.71
C THR A 499 -19.19 -0.26 25.50
N ILE A 500 -19.38 1.05 25.67
CA ILE A 500 -18.33 2.05 25.65
C ILE A 500 -18.27 2.68 27.03
N ALA A 501 -17.09 2.65 27.65
CA ALA A 501 -16.83 3.36 28.90
C ALA A 501 -15.99 4.61 28.64
N THR A 502 -16.16 5.61 29.50
CA THR A 502 -15.32 6.82 29.49
C THR A 502 -14.41 6.80 30.71
N VAL A 503 -13.10 6.88 30.49
CA VAL A 503 -12.09 6.92 31.55
C VAL A 503 -11.53 8.34 31.64
N THR A 504 -11.70 8.97 32.80
CA THR A 504 -11.15 10.28 33.13
C THR A 504 -9.92 10.13 34.01
N VAL A 505 -8.82 10.76 33.62
CA VAL A 505 -7.51 10.68 34.29
C VAL A 505 -6.91 12.07 34.53
N PRO A 506 -5.89 12.20 35.41
CA PRO A 506 -5.22 13.48 35.64
C PRO A 506 -4.42 13.92 34.41
N ALA A 507 -4.26 15.24 34.26
CA ALA A 507 -3.46 15.85 33.19
C ALA A 507 -2.02 15.32 33.13
N ALA A 508 -1.45 14.90 34.27
CA ALA A 508 -0.11 14.32 34.35
C ALA A 508 0.06 13.01 33.56
N PHE A 509 -1.02 12.31 33.19
CA PHE A 509 -0.94 11.08 32.39
C PHE A 509 -0.95 11.35 30.88
N VAL A 510 -1.44 12.53 30.48
CA VAL A 510 -1.69 12.88 29.08
C VAL A 510 -0.37 12.97 28.32
N ASN A 511 -0.25 12.22 27.23
CA ASN A 511 0.94 12.13 26.39
C ASN A 511 2.22 11.72 27.16
N ALA A 512 2.08 11.12 28.35
CA ALA A 512 3.19 10.70 29.21
C ALA A 512 3.48 9.18 29.13
N GLY A 513 2.99 8.50 28.10
CA GLY A 513 3.20 7.06 27.87
C GLY A 513 2.25 6.12 28.61
N TYR A 514 1.30 6.65 29.39
CA TYR A 514 0.25 5.87 30.03
C TYR A 514 -0.76 5.36 28.99
N LYS A 515 -1.35 4.19 29.27
CA LYS A 515 -2.39 3.59 28.42
C LYS A 515 -3.52 3.02 29.28
N ILE A 516 -4.71 2.92 28.71
CA ILE A 516 -5.83 2.20 29.31
C ILE A 516 -5.92 0.83 28.65
N ARG A 517 -5.92 -0.23 29.46
CA ARG A 517 -6.15 -1.60 29.01
C ARG A 517 -7.59 -2.00 29.25
N VAL A 518 -8.20 -2.63 28.24
CA VAL A 518 -9.47 -3.37 28.37
C VAL A 518 -9.23 -4.82 28.01
N GLY A 519 -9.27 -5.71 29.00
CA GLY A 519 -9.04 -7.15 28.82
C GLY A 519 -8.19 -7.79 29.91
N ALA A 520 -8.09 -9.12 29.90
CA ALA A 520 -7.56 -9.88 31.04
C ALA A 520 -6.02 -9.92 31.14
N HIS A 521 -5.27 -9.80 30.04
CA HIS A 521 -3.81 -9.93 30.05
C HIS A 521 -3.12 -9.15 28.91
N SER A 522 -1.79 -9.16 28.90
CA SER A 522 -0.96 -8.39 27.96
C SER A 522 -0.22 -9.26 26.95
N TRP A 523 -0.64 -10.51 26.81
CA TRP A 523 0.12 -11.50 26.06
C TRP A 523 -0.42 -11.58 24.65
N ASP A 524 0.50 -11.57 23.69
CA ASP A 524 0.24 -12.10 22.36
C ASP A 524 0.54 -13.61 22.39
N LEU A 525 -0.47 -14.42 22.04
CA LEU A 525 -0.37 -15.88 22.06
C LEU A 525 -0.15 -16.49 20.67
N THR A 526 0.38 -15.71 19.71
CA THR A 526 0.61 -16.13 18.30
C THR A 526 1.46 -17.40 18.15
N TYR A 527 2.26 -17.79 19.14
CA TYR A 527 3.03 -19.04 19.05
C TYR A 527 2.54 -20.14 20.00
N ARG A 528 1.48 -19.87 20.76
CA ARG A 528 0.91 -20.86 21.68
C ARG A 528 0.09 -21.90 20.93
N ARG A 529 0.14 -23.12 21.48
CA ARG A 529 -0.56 -24.30 21.00
C ARG A 529 -1.27 -24.97 22.18
N PRO A 530 -2.52 -25.41 22.04
CA PRO A 530 -3.43 -25.12 20.92
C PRO A 530 -4.00 -23.68 20.98
N VAL A 531 -4.68 -23.22 19.92
CA VAL A 531 -5.39 -21.93 19.89
C VAL A 531 -6.77 -22.10 20.51
N ASN A 532 -6.95 -21.56 21.72
CA ASN A 532 -8.19 -21.71 22.52
C ASN A 532 -9.01 -20.43 22.64
N ARG A 533 -8.56 -19.34 22.02
CA ARG A 533 -9.17 -18.00 21.98
C ARG A 533 -8.35 -17.11 21.05
N LEU A 534 -8.81 -15.88 20.80
CA LEU A 534 -8.00 -14.89 20.08
C LEU A 534 -6.64 -14.68 20.76
N GLU A 535 -5.60 -14.59 19.93
CA GLU A 535 -4.21 -14.36 20.33
C GLU A 535 -4.08 -13.04 21.08
N ARG A 536 -4.69 -11.99 20.54
CA ARG A 536 -4.77 -10.67 21.16
C ARG A 536 -6.24 -10.39 21.49
N ALA A 537 -6.60 -10.71 22.73
CA ALA A 537 -7.96 -10.52 23.26
C ALA A 537 -8.06 -9.29 24.18
N THR A 538 -7.19 -8.30 24.00
CA THR A 538 -7.09 -7.13 24.88
C THR A 538 -6.77 -5.89 24.07
N ARG A 539 -7.48 -4.79 24.35
CA ARG A 539 -7.26 -3.49 23.72
C ARG A 539 -6.42 -2.59 24.62
N LEU A 540 -5.61 -1.75 23.97
CA LEU A 540 -4.83 -0.70 24.61
C LEU A 540 -5.18 0.63 23.95
N TYR A 541 -5.57 1.60 24.76
CA TYR A 541 -5.90 2.96 24.34
C TYR A 541 -4.85 3.92 24.88
N PRO A 542 -4.20 4.74 24.02
CA PRO A 542 -3.29 5.76 24.51
C PRO A 542 -4.04 6.82 25.31
N ILE A 543 -3.40 7.35 26.36
CA ILE A 543 -3.91 8.50 27.11
C ILE A 543 -3.35 9.76 26.46
N ASN A 544 -4.09 10.30 25.48
CA ASN A 544 -3.75 11.52 24.73
C ASN A 544 -4.63 12.74 25.10
N SER A 545 -5.62 12.54 25.96
CA SER A 545 -6.48 13.57 26.55
C SER A 545 -6.82 13.19 27.99
N THR A 546 -7.49 14.06 28.75
CA THR A 546 -7.94 13.73 30.12
C THR A 546 -9.15 12.79 30.14
N THR A 547 -9.81 12.58 29.00
CA THR A 547 -11.06 11.81 28.90
C THR A 547 -11.00 10.91 27.66
N ILE A 548 -10.91 9.60 27.89
CA ILE A 548 -10.72 8.60 26.84
C ILE A 548 -11.91 7.65 26.80
N LYS A 549 -12.48 7.44 25.62
CA LYS A 549 -13.46 6.38 25.39
C LYS A 549 -12.74 5.06 25.12
N VAL A 550 -13.22 3.99 25.74
CA VAL A 550 -12.68 2.64 25.57
C VAL A 550 -13.81 1.65 25.28
N ALA A 551 -13.54 0.69 24.40
CA ALA A 551 -14.50 -0.33 24.01
C ALA A 551 -13.79 -1.68 23.80
N SER A 552 -14.55 -2.78 23.79
CA SER A 552 -14.04 -4.09 23.42
C SER A 552 -15.21 -5.01 23.10
N PRO A 553 -15.20 -5.73 21.97
CA PRO A 553 -16.24 -6.70 21.64
C PRO A 553 -16.19 -7.93 22.58
N TYR A 554 -15.09 -8.11 23.31
CA TYR A 554 -14.92 -9.09 24.37
C TYR A 554 -15.25 -8.56 25.77
N GLY A 555 -15.28 -7.24 25.95
CA GLY A 555 -15.24 -6.64 27.28
C GLY A 555 -13.93 -6.94 28.03
N GLY A 556 -13.98 -6.82 29.35
CA GLY A 556 -12.88 -7.18 30.25
C GLY A 556 -12.57 -6.11 31.29
N GLY A 557 -11.71 -6.47 32.26
CA GLY A 557 -11.26 -5.53 33.28
C GLY A 557 -10.59 -4.29 32.69
N ILE A 558 -10.84 -3.14 33.31
CA ILE A 558 -10.20 -1.86 32.95
C ILE A 558 -8.98 -1.65 33.86
N TYR A 559 -7.85 -1.32 33.25
CA TYR A 559 -6.60 -1.08 33.97
C TYR A 559 -5.86 0.13 33.40
N ILE A 560 -5.08 0.80 34.24
CA ILE A 560 -4.09 1.78 33.80
C ILE A 560 -2.73 1.08 33.69
N GLU A 561 -2.13 1.16 32.51
CA GLU A 561 -0.75 0.75 32.26
C GLU A 561 0.16 1.95 32.55
N VAL A 562 0.87 1.85 33.68
CA VAL A 562 1.81 2.88 34.16
C VAL A 562 3.18 2.61 33.54
N PRO A 563 3.72 3.53 32.72
CA PRO A 563 4.97 3.29 32.02
C PRO A 563 6.15 3.20 32.98
N TYR A 564 7.17 2.43 32.60
CA TYR A 564 8.38 2.33 33.39
C TYR A 564 9.08 3.68 33.52
N GLY A 565 9.55 4.02 34.72
CA GLY A 565 10.14 5.31 35.06
C GLY A 565 9.13 6.40 35.46
N ALA A 566 7.83 6.12 35.40
CA ALA A 566 6.81 7.10 35.75
C ALA A 566 6.84 7.49 37.24
N SER A 567 6.53 8.76 37.54
CA SER A 567 6.63 9.33 38.89
C SER A 567 5.42 10.19 39.30
N ALA A 568 4.24 9.97 38.71
CA ALA A 568 3.05 10.80 38.92
C ALA A 568 2.36 10.65 40.30
N GLY A 569 2.98 9.98 41.27
CA GLY A 569 2.42 9.74 42.60
C GLY A 569 1.14 8.91 42.60
N VAL A 570 0.28 9.15 43.60
CA VAL A 570 -1.08 8.60 43.66
C VAL A 570 -2.00 9.48 42.82
N ALA A 571 -2.78 8.85 41.95
CA ALA A 571 -3.62 9.52 40.97
C ALA A 571 -5.07 9.01 41.07
N THR A 572 -6.02 9.94 40.94
CA THR A 572 -7.45 9.63 40.89
C THR A 572 -7.87 9.34 39.45
N VAL A 573 -8.54 8.21 39.24
CA VAL A 573 -9.09 7.77 37.95
C VAL A 573 -10.59 7.55 38.13
N THR A 574 -11.38 8.05 37.19
CA THR A 574 -12.84 7.86 37.18
C THR A 574 -13.25 7.09 35.93
N VAL A 575 -14.04 6.04 36.08
CA VAL A 575 -14.61 5.26 34.97
C VAL A 575 -16.12 5.46 34.96
N THR A 576 -16.68 5.92 33.84
CA THR A 576 -18.12 6.04 33.60
C THR A 576 -18.58 4.95 32.65
N GLY A 577 -19.64 4.23 33.00
CA GLY A 577 -20.25 3.22 32.13
C GLY A 577 -19.45 1.91 31.97
N GLY A 578 -18.51 1.63 32.88
CA GLY A 578 -17.66 0.43 32.83
C GLY A 578 -17.55 -0.30 34.15
#